data_AF-A0A843L6R6-F1
#
_entry.id   AF-A0A843L6R6-F1
#
_cell.length_a   1.000
_cell.length_b   1.000
_cell.length_c   1.000
_cell.angle_alpha   90.00
_cell.angle_beta   90.00
_cell.angle_gamma   90.00
#
_symmetry.space_group_name_H-M   'P 1'
#
loop_
_entity.id
_entity.type
_entity.pdbx_description
1 polymer ?
#
loop_
_entity_poly.entity_id
_entity_poly.type
_entity_poly.pdbx_seq_one_letter_code
_entity_poly.pdbx_strand_id
1 'polypeptide(L)'
;MKQDAIYIRWFADIRNEDVGLVGGKNASLGEMYSELTPKGVKIPDGFAVTAGGYWHVLESAGILDDLKETLAGLDRNNVADLAKRGKRARDLILAAGVPDDLWSEIKAAYDMLCDEFGPDADVAVRSSATAEDLPTASFAGQQETYLNVRGYQALREAYIRCLASLFTDRAIAYRIDNHFDHFKVALSVGVMKMVRSDLAASGVIFTLDTDTGFRDVVLITGSYGLGEMIVQGAVNPDEFYVFKPTFRKGYRAIVRKNLGEKRVKLIYGHGGAKEVTRRVDVPEIDRKRFCIADDDVLTLAGYALTIEDHYSAKAGKPVPMDIEWAKDG
;
A
#
# COMPACT_ATOMS: atom_id res chain seq x y z
N MET A 1 -5.07 19.61 18.49
CA MET A 1 -5.52 19.73 17.08
C MET A 1 -5.80 18.40 16.37
N LYS A 2 -5.58 17.21 16.97
CA LYS A 2 -6.00 15.94 16.33
C LYS A 2 -7.53 15.77 16.17
N GLN A 3 -8.34 16.54 16.90
CA GLN A 3 -9.75 16.22 17.14
C GLN A 3 -10.77 16.96 16.24
N ASP A 4 -10.33 17.93 15.42
CA ASP A 4 -11.22 18.75 14.59
C ASP A 4 -11.04 18.53 13.07
N ALA A 5 -10.20 17.57 12.66
CA ALA A 5 -9.97 17.30 11.24
C ALA A 5 -11.13 16.49 10.64
N ILE A 6 -11.77 17.05 9.61
CA ILE A 6 -12.94 16.45 8.96
C ILE A 6 -12.51 15.28 8.08
N TYR A 7 -11.40 15.46 7.34
CA TYR A 7 -10.98 14.57 6.26
C TYR A 7 -9.78 13.70 6.62
N ILE A 8 -9.14 13.91 7.77
CA ILE A 8 -7.92 13.19 8.17
C ILE A 8 -8.20 12.22 9.32
N ARG A 9 -7.68 11.00 9.20
CA ARG A 9 -7.66 10.00 10.28
C ARG A 9 -6.26 9.44 10.45
N TRP A 10 -5.71 9.48 11.66
CA TRP A 10 -4.41 8.88 11.97
C TRP A 10 -4.52 7.37 12.04
N PHE A 11 -3.48 6.63 11.69
CA PHE A 11 -3.50 5.16 11.78
C PHE A 11 -3.78 4.66 13.21
N ALA A 12 -3.33 5.38 14.23
CA ALA A 12 -3.64 5.11 15.64
C ALA A 12 -5.15 5.09 15.94
N ASP A 13 -5.93 5.89 15.22
CA ASP A 13 -7.35 6.12 15.45
C ASP A 13 -8.26 5.33 14.48
N ILE A 14 -7.67 4.51 13.61
CA ILE A 14 -8.38 3.70 12.61
C ILE A 14 -8.49 2.25 13.10
N ARG A 15 -9.60 1.59 12.79
CA ARG A 15 -9.82 0.15 12.98
C ARG A 15 -10.36 -0.52 11.72
N ASN A 16 -10.41 -1.86 11.72
CA ASN A 16 -10.97 -2.65 10.62
C ASN A 16 -12.44 -2.31 10.30
N GLU A 17 -13.18 -1.72 11.23
CA GLU A 17 -14.58 -1.35 11.00
C GLU A 17 -14.72 -0.05 10.19
N ASP A 18 -13.62 0.70 9.98
CA ASP A 18 -13.61 1.97 9.26
C ASP A 18 -13.42 1.83 7.74
N VAL A 19 -13.60 0.64 7.16
CA VAL A 19 -13.37 0.40 5.71
C VAL A 19 -14.20 1.34 4.82
N GLY A 20 -15.45 1.63 5.20
CA GLY A 20 -16.28 2.58 4.46
C GLY A 20 -15.72 4.02 4.47
N LEU A 21 -14.91 4.37 5.46
CA LEU A 21 -14.31 5.70 5.63
C LEU A 21 -12.92 5.80 5.00
N VAL A 22 -12.07 4.78 5.16
CA VAL A 22 -10.64 4.83 4.78
C VAL A 22 -10.22 3.76 3.77
N GLY A 23 -11.13 2.91 3.32
CA GLY A 23 -10.81 1.78 2.44
C GLY A 23 -10.10 0.63 3.17
N GLY A 24 -10.08 -0.55 2.53
CA GLY A 24 -9.62 -1.79 3.17
C GLY A 24 -8.15 -1.78 3.56
N LYS A 25 -7.26 -1.33 2.67
CA LYS A 25 -5.82 -1.20 2.97
C LYS A 25 -5.52 -0.28 4.15
N ASN A 26 -6.09 0.94 4.20
CA ASN A 26 -5.81 1.84 5.31
C ASN A 26 -6.49 1.36 6.61
N ALA A 27 -7.68 0.75 6.52
CA ALA A 27 -8.33 0.14 7.68
C ALA A 27 -7.47 -0.98 8.27
N SER A 28 -6.94 -1.87 7.42
CA SER A 28 -6.01 -2.93 7.82
C SER A 28 -4.71 -2.36 8.41
N LEU A 29 -4.13 -1.33 7.79
CA LEU A 29 -2.92 -0.68 8.29
C LEU A 29 -3.15 -0.01 9.65
N GLY A 30 -4.27 0.68 9.84
CA GLY A 30 -4.66 1.31 11.10
C GLY A 30 -4.97 0.30 12.20
N GLU A 31 -5.66 -0.80 11.88
CA GLU A 31 -5.87 -1.92 12.78
C GLU A 31 -4.52 -2.49 13.26
N MET A 32 -3.60 -2.78 12.33
CA MET A 32 -2.28 -3.29 12.70
C MET A 32 -1.53 -2.26 13.56
N TYR A 33 -1.52 -0.99 13.17
CA TYR A 33 -0.80 0.07 13.89
C TYR A 33 -1.32 0.20 15.32
N SER A 34 -2.63 0.22 15.51
CA SER A 34 -3.25 0.42 16.82
C SER A 34 -3.20 -0.82 17.72
N GLU A 35 -3.41 -2.02 17.18
CA GLU A 35 -3.55 -3.24 17.97
C GLU A 35 -2.25 -4.06 18.09
N LEU A 36 -1.33 -3.92 17.13
CA LEU A 36 -0.13 -4.77 17.03
C LEU A 36 1.17 -4.04 17.35
N THR A 37 1.23 -2.71 17.24
CA THR A 37 2.38 -1.93 17.73
C THR A 37 2.65 -2.17 19.22
N PRO A 38 1.63 -2.21 20.11
CA PRO A 38 1.84 -2.57 21.52
C PRO A 38 2.35 -4.01 21.73
N LYS A 39 2.15 -4.89 20.74
CA LYS A 39 2.65 -6.29 20.73
C LYS A 39 4.05 -6.40 20.10
N GLY A 40 4.66 -5.28 19.72
CA GLY A 40 6.02 -5.20 19.19
C GLY A 40 6.13 -5.29 17.66
N VAL A 41 5.02 -5.35 16.92
CA VAL A 41 5.05 -5.28 15.45
C VAL A 41 5.38 -3.85 15.03
N LYS A 42 6.43 -3.67 14.22
CA LYS A 42 6.84 -2.33 13.76
C LYS A 42 6.09 -1.95 12.50
N ILE A 43 5.35 -0.85 12.56
CA ILE A 43 4.52 -0.35 11.47
C ILE A 43 4.84 1.13 11.27
N PRO A 44 5.13 1.58 10.04
CA PRO A 44 5.37 3.00 9.79
C PRO A 44 4.13 3.84 10.09
N ASP A 45 4.33 4.98 10.75
CA ASP A 45 3.23 5.88 11.07
C ASP A 45 2.77 6.68 9.85
N GLY A 46 1.57 7.25 9.96
CA GLY A 46 0.92 8.01 8.92
C GLY A 46 -0.55 8.31 9.22
N PHE A 47 -1.20 8.83 8.19
CA PHE A 47 -2.61 9.16 8.22
C PHE A 47 -3.29 8.79 6.91
N ALA A 48 -4.61 8.64 6.96
CA ALA A 48 -5.46 8.48 5.79
C ALA A 48 -6.25 9.76 5.56
N VAL A 49 -6.28 10.21 4.30
CA VAL A 49 -7.31 11.12 3.80
C VAL A 49 -8.54 10.28 3.50
N THR A 50 -9.65 10.56 4.16
CA THR A 50 -10.87 9.74 4.10
C THR A 50 -11.57 9.82 2.74
N ALA A 51 -12.49 8.90 2.51
CA ALA A 51 -13.42 8.92 1.38
C ALA A 51 -14.22 10.24 1.29
N GLY A 52 -14.44 10.92 2.42
CA GLY A 52 -15.05 12.26 2.44
C GLY A 52 -14.20 13.30 1.70
N GLY A 53 -12.87 13.21 1.79
CA GLY A 53 -11.97 14.11 1.04
C GLY A 53 -12.06 13.89 -0.47
N TYR A 54 -12.22 12.64 -0.90
CA TYR A 54 -12.47 12.32 -2.33
C TYR A 54 -13.77 12.95 -2.84
N TRP A 55 -14.88 12.77 -2.11
CA TRP A 55 -16.16 13.36 -2.51
C TRP A 55 -16.09 14.89 -2.53
N HIS A 56 -15.46 15.48 -1.53
CA HIS A 56 -15.27 16.93 -1.45
C HIS A 56 -14.52 17.51 -2.65
N VAL A 57 -13.49 16.82 -3.16
CA VAL A 57 -12.79 17.20 -4.40
C VAL A 57 -13.75 17.21 -5.59
N LEU A 58 -14.54 16.15 -5.77
CA LEU A 58 -15.44 16.03 -6.91
C LEU A 58 -16.58 17.06 -6.86
N GLU A 59 -17.14 17.29 -5.68
CA GLU A 59 -18.24 18.23 -5.44
C GLU A 59 -17.78 19.68 -5.59
N SER A 60 -16.66 20.05 -4.96
CA SER A 60 -16.11 21.41 -5.03
C SER A 60 -15.73 21.82 -6.45
N ALA A 61 -15.26 20.87 -7.26
CA ALA A 61 -14.93 21.10 -8.67
C ALA A 61 -16.14 20.99 -9.61
N GLY A 62 -17.29 20.47 -9.14
CA GLY A 62 -18.49 20.28 -9.96
C GLY A 62 -18.35 19.26 -11.08
N ILE A 63 -17.40 18.31 -10.98
CA ILE A 63 -17.06 17.37 -12.07
C ILE A 63 -17.82 16.04 -12.01
N LEU A 64 -18.68 15.85 -11.01
CA LEU A 64 -19.35 14.57 -10.77
C LEU A 64 -20.25 14.16 -11.96
N ASP A 65 -21.00 15.09 -12.52
CA ASP A 65 -21.90 14.79 -13.64
C ASP A 65 -21.13 14.59 -14.96
N ASP A 66 -20.06 15.36 -15.19
CA ASP A 66 -19.15 15.15 -16.32
C ASP A 66 -18.49 13.76 -16.28
N LEU A 67 -18.13 13.28 -15.09
CA LEU A 67 -17.61 11.92 -14.90
C LEU A 67 -18.66 10.86 -15.23
N LYS A 68 -19.91 11.04 -14.76
CA LYS A 68 -21.02 10.14 -15.08
C LYS A 68 -21.27 10.07 -16.57
N GLU A 69 -21.34 11.21 -17.25
CA GLU A 69 -21.52 11.29 -18.70
C GLU A 69 -20.36 10.61 -19.43
N THR A 70 -19.12 10.87 -19.00
CA THR A 70 -17.92 10.26 -19.58
C THR A 70 -17.97 8.73 -19.55
N LEU A 71 -18.49 8.14 -18.47
CA LEU A 71 -18.57 6.68 -18.31
C LEU A 71 -19.93 6.08 -18.73
N ALA A 72 -20.89 6.90 -19.14
CA ALA A 72 -22.21 6.44 -19.55
C ALA A 72 -22.13 5.57 -20.81
N GLY A 73 -22.76 4.39 -20.74
CA GLY A 73 -22.82 3.44 -21.86
C GLY A 73 -21.48 2.81 -22.24
N LEU A 74 -20.49 2.82 -21.32
CA LEU A 74 -19.18 2.23 -21.58
C LEU A 74 -19.30 0.71 -21.80
N ASP A 75 -18.79 0.24 -22.94
CA ASP A 75 -18.66 -1.19 -23.25
C ASP A 75 -17.22 -1.64 -22.99
N ARG A 76 -17.03 -2.56 -22.03
CA ARG A 76 -15.71 -3.10 -21.67
C ARG A 76 -15.02 -3.82 -22.83
N ASN A 77 -15.76 -4.38 -23.78
CA ASN A 77 -15.18 -5.12 -24.90
C ASN A 77 -14.58 -4.17 -25.95
N ASN A 78 -14.91 -2.89 -25.89
CA ASN A 78 -14.31 -1.86 -26.72
C ASN A 78 -13.14 -1.21 -25.98
N VAL A 79 -11.97 -1.85 -26.08
CA VAL A 79 -10.73 -1.40 -25.42
C VAL A 79 -10.35 0.04 -25.80
N ALA A 80 -10.62 0.45 -27.05
CA ALA A 80 -10.29 1.80 -27.51
C ALA A 80 -11.20 2.86 -26.86
N ASP A 81 -12.49 2.57 -26.73
CA ASP A 81 -13.45 3.46 -26.04
C ASP A 81 -13.17 3.52 -24.54
N LEU A 82 -12.87 2.38 -23.90
CA LEU A 82 -12.44 2.30 -22.50
C LEU A 82 -11.22 3.19 -22.24
N ALA A 83 -10.17 3.08 -23.06
CA ALA A 83 -8.96 3.89 -22.90
C ALA A 83 -9.23 5.38 -23.08
N LYS A 84 -10.07 5.76 -24.06
CA LYS A 84 -10.45 7.15 -24.31
C LYS A 84 -11.23 7.74 -23.14
N ARG A 85 -12.26 7.03 -22.66
CA ARG A 85 -13.12 7.48 -21.54
C ARG A 85 -12.38 7.47 -20.21
N GLY A 86 -11.59 6.43 -19.96
CA GLY A 86 -10.71 6.34 -18.80
C GLY A 86 -9.73 7.51 -18.75
N LYS A 87 -9.07 7.84 -19.88
CA LYS A 87 -8.20 9.02 -19.96
C LYS A 87 -8.98 10.31 -19.67
N ARG A 88 -10.16 10.50 -20.27
CA ARG A 88 -10.98 11.70 -20.04
C ARG A 88 -11.37 11.86 -18.56
N ALA A 89 -11.78 10.78 -17.90
CA ALA A 89 -12.11 10.79 -16.48
C ALA A 89 -10.91 11.17 -15.61
N ARG A 90 -9.72 10.61 -15.90
CA ARG A 90 -8.48 10.98 -15.22
C ARG A 90 -8.12 12.45 -15.42
N ASP A 91 -8.23 12.96 -16.65
CA ASP A 91 -7.94 14.36 -16.97
C ASP A 91 -8.88 15.32 -16.21
N LEU A 92 -10.17 14.97 -16.03
CA LEU A 92 -11.13 15.74 -15.24
C LEU A 92 -10.70 15.85 -13.77
N ILE A 93 -10.32 14.72 -13.16
CA ILE A 93 -9.89 14.68 -11.75
C ILE A 93 -8.58 15.44 -11.56
N LEU A 94 -7.61 15.28 -12.46
CA LEU A 94 -6.35 16.02 -12.40
C LEU A 94 -6.56 17.54 -12.53
N ALA A 95 -7.55 17.97 -13.33
CA ALA A 95 -7.89 19.38 -13.50
C ALA A 95 -8.69 19.98 -12.33
N ALA A 96 -9.44 19.17 -11.58
CA ALA A 96 -10.19 19.61 -10.41
C ALA A 96 -9.30 20.19 -9.30
N GLY A 97 -8.07 19.67 -9.18
CA GLY A 97 -7.16 20.06 -8.11
C GLY A 97 -7.64 19.62 -6.73
N VAL A 98 -7.05 20.20 -5.68
CA VAL A 98 -7.40 19.91 -4.28
C VAL A 98 -7.98 21.18 -3.67
N PRO A 99 -9.21 21.18 -3.13
CA PRO A 99 -9.78 22.31 -2.40
C PRO A 99 -8.87 22.80 -1.27
N ASP A 100 -8.82 24.12 -1.03
CA ASP A 100 -7.84 24.72 -0.10
C ASP A 100 -8.09 24.34 1.36
N ASP A 101 -9.34 24.10 1.75
CA ASP A 101 -9.74 23.62 3.08
C ASP A 101 -9.24 22.18 3.32
N LEU A 102 -9.51 21.26 2.40
CA LEU A 102 -8.98 19.89 2.43
C LEU A 102 -7.44 19.89 2.40
N TRP A 103 -6.83 20.72 1.55
CA TRP A 103 -5.38 20.83 1.47
C TRP A 103 -4.76 21.34 2.77
N SER A 104 -5.44 22.25 3.47
CA SER A 104 -4.99 22.77 4.77
C SER A 104 -4.92 21.66 5.83
N GLU A 105 -5.91 20.75 5.85
CA GLU A 105 -5.88 19.59 6.75
C GLU A 105 -4.76 18.59 6.39
N ILE A 106 -4.61 18.26 5.10
CA ILE A 106 -3.53 17.37 4.61
C ILE A 106 -2.16 17.95 4.96
N LYS A 107 -1.98 19.26 4.74
CA LYS A 107 -0.74 19.97 5.06
C LYS A 107 -0.45 19.90 6.56
N ALA A 108 -1.43 20.20 7.41
CA ALA A 108 -1.25 20.16 8.86
C ALA A 108 -0.88 18.74 9.36
N ALA A 109 -1.48 17.70 8.78
CA ALA A 109 -1.14 16.31 9.10
C ALA A 109 0.28 15.94 8.63
N TYR A 110 0.69 16.40 7.44
CA TYR A 110 2.05 16.22 6.96
C TYR A 110 3.09 17.00 7.78
N ASP A 111 2.76 18.20 8.25
CA ASP A 111 3.60 18.99 9.15
C ASP A 111 3.87 18.21 10.45
N MET A 112 2.86 17.53 11.02
CA MET A 112 3.04 16.67 12.19
C MET A 112 3.99 15.49 11.94
N LEU A 113 3.96 14.88 10.74
CA LEU A 113 4.95 13.86 10.37
C LEU A 113 6.35 14.46 10.23
N CYS A 114 6.47 15.68 9.71
CA CYS A 114 7.75 16.38 9.62
C CYS A 114 8.32 16.74 11.01
N ASP A 115 7.47 17.11 11.95
CA ASP A 115 7.88 17.39 13.32
C ASP A 115 8.46 16.14 14.01
N GLU A 116 7.91 14.95 13.70
CA GLU A 116 8.36 13.68 14.27
C GLU A 116 9.59 13.10 13.57
N PHE A 117 9.61 13.10 12.24
CA PHE A 117 10.62 12.40 11.45
C PHE A 117 11.66 13.33 10.80
N GLY A 118 11.54 14.64 11.01
CA GLY A 118 12.43 15.66 10.47
C GLY A 118 11.85 16.42 9.27
N PRO A 119 12.45 17.57 8.92
CA PRO A 119 11.97 18.42 7.84
C PRO A 119 11.95 17.67 6.50
N ASP A 120 10.91 17.91 5.70
CA ASP A 120 10.67 17.24 4.42
C ASP A 120 10.66 15.70 4.52
N ALA A 121 10.03 15.18 5.58
CA ALA A 121 9.87 13.74 5.79
C ALA A 121 9.36 13.03 4.52
N ASP A 122 10.06 11.99 4.11
CA ASP A 122 9.72 11.20 2.94
C ASP A 122 8.57 10.25 3.23
N VAL A 123 7.51 10.35 2.43
CA VAL A 123 6.27 9.59 2.58
C VAL A 123 5.94 8.78 1.33
N ALA A 124 5.24 7.66 1.53
CA ALA A 124 4.51 6.95 0.50
C ALA A 124 3.07 7.44 0.48
N VAL A 125 2.54 7.66 -0.72
CA VAL A 125 1.14 8.03 -0.95
C VAL A 125 0.49 6.87 -1.68
N ARG A 126 -0.43 6.17 -1.00
CA ARG A 126 -1.03 4.90 -1.46
C ARG A 126 -2.54 5.03 -1.50
N SER A 127 -3.16 4.60 -2.58
CA SER A 127 -4.62 4.54 -2.65
C SER A 127 -5.19 3.33 -1.89
N SER A 128 -6.40 3.51 -1.36
CA SER A 128 -7.18 2.49 -0.66
C SER A 128 -8.66 2.68 -0.99
N ALA A 129 -9.26 1.72 -1.70
CA ALA A 129 -10.65 1.85 -2.16
C ALA A 129 -11.63 1.34 -1.10
N THR A 130 -12.80 1.98 -1.00
CA THR A 130 -13.86 1.59 -0.05
C THR A 130 -14.62 0.32 -0.46
N ALA A 131 -14.44 -0.16 -1.69
CA ALA A 131 -15.12 -1.35 -2.21
C ALA A 131 -14.36 -2.68 -1.97
N GLU A 132 -13.34 -2.67 -1.12
CA GLU A 132 -12.57 -3.88 -0.74
C GLU A 132 -13.37 -4.84 0.18
N ASP A 133 -14.60 -4.49 0.56
CA ASP A 133 -15.49 -5.25 1.47
C ASP A 133 -16.10 -6.53 0.89
N LEU A 134 -15.91 -6.86 -0.39
CA LEU A 134 -16.27 -8.20 -0.86
C LEU A 134 -15.11 -9.16 -0.52
N PRO A 135 -15.36 -10.32 0.12
CA PRO A 135 -14.34 -11.32 0.47
C PRO A 135 -13.47 -11.83 -0.69
N THR A 136 -13.85 -11.51 -1.93
CA THR A 136 -13.20 -11.88 -3.18
C THR A 136 -12.66 -10.70 -3.98
N ALA A 137 -12.91 -9.45 -3.55
CA ALA A 137 -12.54 -8.26 -4.30
C ALA A 137 -11.18 -7.69 -3.87
N SER A 138 -10.10 -8.29 -4.37
CA SER A 138 -8.78 -7.68 -4.24
C SER A 138 -8.51 -6.75 -5.43
N PHE A 139 -8.45 -5.44 -5.18
CA PHE A 139 -7.90 -4.45 -6.12
C PHE A 139 -6.36 -4.53 -6.21
N ALA A 140 -5.74 -5.63 -5.77
CA ALA A 140 -4.29 -5.82 -5.78
C ALA A 140 -3.68 -5.54 -7.16
N GLY A 141 -2.63 -4.72 -7.16
CA GLY A 141 -1.86 -4.36 -8.35
C GLY A 141 -2.57 -3.44 -9.36
N GLN A 142 -3.75 -2.87 -9.03
CA GLN A 142 -4.47 -1.93 -9.92
C GLN A 142 -4.38 -0.46 -9.49
N GLN A 143 -3.86 -0.23 -8.30
CA GLN A 143 -3.86 1.06 -7.61
C GLN A 143 -2.47 1.68 -7.63
N GLU A 144 -2.38 2.97 -7.96
CA GLU A 144 -1.10 3.68 -8.01
C GLU A 144 -0.57 3.96 -6.61
N THR A 145 0.74 3.71 -6.44
CA THR A 145 1.51 4.03 -5.26
C THR A 145 2.62 4.98 -5.67
N TYR A 146 2.81 6.06 -4.92
CA TYR A 146 3.86 7.04 -5.12
C TYR A 146 4.84 6.96 -3.95
N LEU A 147 6.10 6.64 -4.24
CA LEU A 147 7.15 6.46 -3.25
C LEU A 147 8.07 7.68 -3.18
N ASN A 148 8.72 7.90 -2.03
CA ASN A 148 9.69 8.97 -1.81
C ASN A 148 9.12 10.37 -2.16
N VAL A 149 7.86 10.61 -1.79
CA VAL A 149 7.21 11.92 -1.94
C VAL A 149 7.70 12.83 -0.82
N ARG A 150 8.14 14.05 -1.17
CA ARG A 150 8.69 15.03 -0.23
C ARG A 150 8.18 16.42 -0.53
N GLY A 151 7.82 17.15 0.52
CA GLY A 151 7.35 18.52 0.43
C GLY A 151 5.93 18.65 -0.10
N TYR A 152 5.36 19.82 0.15
CA TYR A 152 3.95 20.13 -0.07
C TYR A 152 3.50 19.93 -1.52
N GLN A 153 4.28 20.41 -2.49
CA GLN A 153 3.88 20.35 -3.90
C GLN A 153 3.79 18.90 -4.38
N ALA A 154 4.82 18.09 -4.12
CA ALA A 154 4.83 16.69 -4.54
C ALA A 154 3.72 15.88 -3.84
N LEU A 155 3.43 16.18 -2.56
CA LEU A 155 2.33 15.56 -1.84
C LEU A 155 0.96 15.90 -2.46
N ARG A 156 0.72 17.18 -2.79
CA ARG A 156 -0.53 17.60 -3.46
C ARG A 156 -0.71 16.91 -4.80
N GLU A 157 0.36 16.83 -5.60
CA GLU A 157 0.37 16.17 -6.89
C GLU A 157 0.17 14.64 -6.77
N ALA A 158 0.83 13.99 -5.81
CA ALA A 158 0.65 12.55 -5.58
C ALA A 158 -0.77 12.22 -5.12
N TYR A 159 -1.35 13.04 -4.22
CA TYR A 159 -2.72 12.87 -3.74
C TYR A 159 -3.74 12.90 -4.88
N ILE A 160 -3.73 13.94 -5.72
CA ILE A 160 -4.71 14.06 -6.81
C ILE A 160 -4.54 12.96 -7.86
N ARG A 161 -3.30 12.52 -8.11
CA ARG A 161 -3.04 11.38 -9.01
C ARG A 161 -3.54 10.07 -8.43
N CYS A 162 -3.41 9.84 -7.13
CA CYS A 162 -4.05 8.70 -6.48
C CYS A 162 -5.56 8.70 -6.73
N LEU A 163 -6.25 9.84 -6.60
CA LEU A 163 -7.68 9.93 -6.91
C LEU A 163 -7.98 9.56 -8.38
N ALA A 164 -7.18 10.08 -9.30
CA ALA A 164 -7.30 9.76 -10.73
C ALA A 164 -7.05 8.26 -11.02
N SER A 165 -6.22 7.58 -10.22
CA SER A 165 -5.91 6.15 -10.40
C SER A 165 -7.13 5.24 -10.28
N LEU A 166 -8.21 5.71 -9.62
CA LEU A 166 -9.48 4.99 -9.57
C LEU A 166 -10.08 4.82 -10.98
N PHE A 167 -9.73 5.67 -11.94
CA PHE A 167 -10.23 5.64 -13.32
C PHE A 167 -9.17 5.18 -14.33
N THR A 168 -8.20 4.37 -13.91
CA THR A 168 -7.38 3.60 -14.86
C THR A 168 -8.25 2.59 -15.62
N ASP A 169 -7.82 2.24 -16.82
CA ASP A 169 -8.56 1.34 -17.70
C ASP A 169 -8.78 -0.02 -17.03
N ARG A 170 -7.77 -0.51 -16.30
CA ARG A 170 -7.82 -1.73 -15.50
C ARG A 170 -8.82 -1.62 -14.34
N ALA A 171 -8.81 -0.52 -13.59
CA ALA A 171 -9.72 -0.32 -12.47
C ALA A 171 -11.18 -0.17 -12.92
N ILE A 172 -11.44 0.50 -14.04
CA ILE A 172 -12.78 0.60 -14.64
C ILE A 172 -13.26 -0.79 -15.09
N ALA A 173 -12.45 -1.52 -15.86
CA ALA A 173 -12.81 -2.86 -16.33
C ALA A 173 -13.11 -3.81 -15.16
N TYR A 174 -12.27 -3.79 -14.12
CA TYR A 174 -12.48 -4.60 -12.92
C TYR A 174 -13.81 -4.29 -12.22
N ARG A 175 -14.19 -3.00 -12.09
CA ARG A 175 -15.47 -2.63 -11.50
C ARG A 175 -16.64 -3.12 -12.33
N ILE A 176 -16.56 -3.05 -13.66
CA ILE A 176 -17.61 -3.57 -14.55
C ILE A 176 -17.76 -5.08 -14.37
N ASP A 177 -16.64 -5.81 -14.35
CA ASP A 177 -16.62 -7.28 -14.24
C ASP A 177 -17.20 -7.79 -12.92
N ASN A 178 -17.04 -7.00 -11.85
CA ASN A 178 -17.58 -7.30 -10.53
C ASN A 178 -18.90 -6.59 -10.24
N HIS A 179 -19.51 -5.97 -11.26
CA HIS A 179 -20.80 -5.26 -11.15
C HIS A 179 -20.83 -4.15 -10.07
N PHE A 180 -19.70 -3.50 -9.86
CA PHE A 180 -19.59 -2.35 -8.96
C PHE A 180 -19.95 -1.05 -9.67
N ASP A 181 -20.86 -0.30 -9.05
CA ASP A 181 -21.19 1.07 -9.46
C ASP A 181 -19.97 1.99 -9.26
N HIS A 182 -19.51 2.60 -10.34
CA HIS A 182 -18.35 3.50 -10.33
C HIS A 182 -18.51 4.68 -9.38
N PHE A 183 -19.74 5.10 -9.08
CA PHE A 183 -20.05 6.26 -8.25
C PHE A 183 -20.54 5.88 -6.85
N LYS A 184 -20.44 4.60 -6.48
CA LYS A 184 -20.56 4.14 -5.08
C LYS A 184 -19.22 3.78 -4.46
N VAL A 185 -18.17 3.73 -5.27
CA VAL A 185 -16.79 3.51 -4.80
C VAL A 185 -16.12 4.86 -4.57
N ALA A 186 -15.59 5.03 -3.37
CA ALA A 186 -14.74 6.17 -3.03
C ALA A 186 -13.30 5.70 -2.86
N LEU A 187 -12.37 6.66 -2.87
CA LEU A 187 -10.96 6.41 -2.65
C LEU A 187 -10.49 7.16 -1.42
N SER A 188 -9.88 6.44 -0.48
CA SER A 188 -9.04 7.03 0.54
C SER A 188 -7.58 6.98 0.10
N VAL A 189 -6.77 7.90 0.62
CA VAL A 189 -5.34 7.95 0.33
C VAL A 189 -4.57 7.88 1.64
N GLY A 190 -3.79 6.82 1.82
CA GLY A 190 -2.85 6.68 2.93
C GLY A 190 -1.56 7.45 2.64
N VAL A 191 -1.14 8.30 3.56
CA VAL A 191 0.13 9.01 3.57
C VAL A 191 0.94 8.49 4.74
N MET A 192 1.97 7.71 4.46
CA MET A 192 2.74 6.99 5.49
C MET A 192 4.23 7.26 5.36
N LYS A 193 4.95 7.28 6.49
CA LYS A 193 6.40 7.42 6.50
C LYS A 193 7.04 6.29 5.69
N MET A 194 7.96 6.66 4.79
CA MET A 194 8.78 5.68 4.08
C MET A 194 9.82 5.03 5.00
N VAL A 195 10.02 3.73 4.82
CA VAL A 195 11.15 2.98 5.39
C VAL A 195 12.31 3.03 4.40
N ARG A 196 13.55 3.23 4.87
CA ARG A 196 14.76 3.35 4.03
C ARG A 196 15.27 2.01 3.48
N SER A 197 14.35 1.18 2.98
CA SER A 197 14.69 -0.10 2.35
C SER A 197 15.44 0.04 1.03
N ASP A 198 15.50 1.25 0.45
CA ASP A 198 16.43 1.59 -0.63
C ASP A 198 17.90 1.30 -0.27
N LEU A 199 18.24 1.38 1.02
CA LEU A 199 19.57 1.10 1.56
C LEU A 199 19.74 -0.36 2.03
N ALA A 200 18.64 -1.10 2.20
CA ALA A 200 18.65 -2.48 2.68
C ALA A 200 17.79 -3.39 1.79
N ALA A 201 16.69 -3.93 2.34
CA ALA A 201 15.88 -4.95 1.71
C ALA A 201 14.40 -4.79 2.05
N SER A 202 13.55 -5.40 1.24
CA SER A 202 12.11 -5.48 1.44
C SER A 202 11.57 -6.75 0.80
N GLY A 203 10.30 -7.06 1.03
CA GLY A 203 9.65 -8.15 0.33
C GLY A 203 8.26 -8.45 0.85
N VAL A 204 7.84 -9.70 0.65
CA VAL A 204 6.48 -10.16 0.95
C VAL A 204 6.54 -11.41 1.82
N ILE A 205 5.63 -11.52 2.77
CA ILE A 205 5.45 -12.68 3.64
C ILE A 205 4.07 -13.27 3.38
N PHE A 206 4.02 -14.59 3.20
CA PHE A 206 2.79 -15.35 3.24
C PHE A 206 2.78 -16.24 4.48
N THR A 207 1.68 -16.26 5.23
CA THR A 207 1.52 -17.19 6.36
C THR A 207 1.00 -18.56 5.92
N LEU A 208 1.26 -18.95 4.68
CA LEU A 208 1.13 -20.31 4.18
C LEU A 208 2.07 -20.49 2.99
N ASP A 209 2.27 -21.72 2.57
CA ASP A 209 2.88 -22.02 1.28
C ASP A 209 1.86 -21.75 0.16
N THR A 210 2.14 -20.76 -0.69
CA THR A 210 1.24 -20.33 -1.77
C THR A 210 1.09 -21.36 -2.87
N ASP A 211 2.06 -22.25 -3.05
CA ASP A 211 2.05 -23.25 -4.12
C ASP A 211 1.20 -24.47 -3.74
N THR A 212 1.28 -24.90 -2.48
CA THR A 212 0.63 -26.12 -1.99
C THR A 212 -0.58 -25.87 -1.09
N GLY A 213 -0.73 -24.65 -0.57
CA GLY A 213 -1.70 -24.31 0.45
C GLY A 213 -1.33 -24.81 1.86
N PHE A 214 -0.12 -25.32 2.07
CA PHE A 214 0.33 -25.83 3.36
C PHE A 214 0.43 -24.71 4.41
N ARG A 215 -0.40 -24.79 5.47
CA ARG A 215 -0.62 -23.69 6.40
C ARG A 215 0.39 -23.59 7.55
N ASP A 216 1.20 -24.62 7.76
CA ASP A 216 2.11 -24.67 8.93
C ASP A 216 3.48 -24.04 8.65
N VAL A 217 3.60 -23.25 7.60
CA VAL A 217 4.82 -22.50 7.28
C VAL A 217 4.54 -21.01 7.11
N VAL A 218 5.55 -20.20 7.43
CA VAL A 218 5.66 -18.82 6.97
C VAL A 218 6.67 -18.81 5.83
N LEU A 219 6.23 -18.38 4.65
CA LEU A 219 7.07 -18.12 3.49
C LEU A 219 7.45 -16.64 3.50
N ILE A 220 8.74 -16.35 3.61
CA ILE A 220 9.29 -14.99 3.60
C ILE A 220 10.08 -14.83 2.32
N THR A 221 9.72 -13.87 1.49
CA THR A 221 10.48 -13.48 0.30
C THR A 221 11.16 -12.14 0.51
N GLY A 222 12.35 -11.95 -0.06
CA GLY A 222 13.11 -10.70 0.09
C GLY A 222 14.06 -10.39 -1.05
N SER A 223 14.26 -9.11 -1.32
CA SER A 223 15.25 -8.59 -2.28
C SER A 223 15.74 -7.23 -1.81
N TYR A 224 16.86 -6.77 -2.37
CA TYR A 224 17.40 -5.46 -2.05
C TYR A 224 16.52 -4.32 -2.60
N GLY A 225 16.52 -3.20 -1.90
CA GLY A 225 15.81 -1.99 -2.31
C GLY A 225 14.34 -1.95 -1.88
N LEU A 226 13.59 -1.04 -2.49
CA LEU A 226 12.16 -0.84 -2.28
C LEU A 226 11.32 -2.02 -2.80
N GLY A 227 10.20 -2.31 -2.13
CA GLY A 227 9.43 -3.55 -2.31
C GLY A 227 8.65 -3.67 -3.61
N GLU A 228 8.48 -2.56 -4.34
CA GLU A 228 7.69 -2.49 -5.56
C GLU A 228 8.13 -3.53 -6.62
N MET A 229 9.44 -3.79 -6.73
CA MET A 229 9.97 -4.77 -7.69
C MET A 229 9.55 -6.22 -7.36
N ILE A 230 9.38 -6.55 -6.08
CA ILE A 230 8.91 -7.88 -5.66
C ILE A 230 7.41 -7.99 -5.87
N VAL A 231 6.64 -6.98 -5.44
CA VAL A 231 5.17 -6.98 -5.57
C VAL A 231 4.75 -7.08 -7.04
N GLN A 232 5.53 -6.52 -7.96
CA GLN A 232 5.30 -6.63 -9.41
C GLN A 232 5.85 -7.92 -10.05
N GLY A 233 6.52 -8.79 -9.30
CA GLY A 233 7.17 -9.99 -9.84
C GLY A 233 8.34 -9.71 -10.78
N ALA A 234 8.94 -8.52 -10.68
CA ALA A 234 10.00 -8.04 -11.58
C ALA A 234 11.42 -8.48 -11.15
N VAL A 235 11.54 -9.16 -10.01
CA VAL A 235 12.79 -9.72 -9.49
C VAL A 235 12.56 -11.10 -8.91
N ASN A 236 13.55 -11.98 -9.04
CA ASN A 236 13.58 -13.28 -8.37
C ASN A 236 14.18 -13.10 -6.94
N PRO A 237 13.36 -13.17 -5.88
CA PRO A 237 13.77 -12.86 -4.51
C PRO A 237 14.45 -14.07 -3.83
N ASP A 238 15.11 -13.81 -2.71
CA ASP A 238 15.41 -14.88 -1.75
C ASP A 238 14.12 -15.41 -1.13
N GLU A 239 14.10 -16.69 -0.77
CA GLU A 239 12.98 -17.34 -0.08
C GLU A 239 13.46 -18.02 1.19
N PHE A 240 12.68 -17.85 2.26
CA PHE A 240 12.93 -18.48 3.55
C PHE A 240 11.64 -19.11 4.07
N TYR A 241 11.75 -20.33 4.56
CA TYR A 241 10.62 -21.03 5.18
C TYR A 241 10.87 -21.19 6.68
N VAL A 242 9.88 -20.82 7.48
CA VAL A 242 9.87 -21.03 8.92
C VAL A 242 8.68 -21.90 9.29
N PHE A 243 8.92 -22.99 10.02
CA PHE A 243 7.87 -23.91 10.42
C PHE A 243 7.15 -23.42 11.68
N LYS A 244 5.86 -23.11 11.57
CA LYS A 244 5.08 -22.48 12.64
C LYS A 244 5.02 -23.32 13.92
N PRO A 245 4.79 -24.65 13.89
CA PRO A 245 4.64 -25.44 15.11
C PRO A 245 5.88 -25.47 16.00
N THR A 246 7.09 -25.52 15.43
CA THR A 246 8.32 -25.45 16.22
C THR A 246 8.62 -24.03 16.67
N PHE A 247 8.34 -23.03 15.82
CA PHE A 247 8.49 -21.63 16.18
C PHE A 247 7.63 -21.24 17.39
N ARG A 248 6.36 -21.66 17.42
CA ARG A 248 5.43 -21.43 18.55
C ARG A 248 5.87 -22.13 19.84
N LYS A 249 6.69 -23.19 19.76
CA LYS A 249 7.32 -23.85 20.92
C LYS A 249 8.60 -23.15 21.38
N GLY A 250 8.99 -22.04 20.76
CA GLY A 250 10.18 -21.27 21.10
C GLY A 250 11.45 -21.65 20.32
N TYR A 251 11.37 -22.61 19.39
CA TYR A 251 12.51 -22.95 18.55
C TYR A 251 12.73 -21.87 17.47
N ARG A 252 13.98 -21.52 17.21
CA ARG A 252 14.36 -20.44 16.29
C ARG A 252 15.10 -21.03 15.10
N ALA A 253 14.36 -21.70 14.20
CA ALA A 253 14.93 -22.44 13.09
C ALA A 253 14.29 -22.07 11.74
N ILE A 254 15.13 -21.89 10.72
CA ILE A 254 14.74 -21.72 9.33
C ILE A 254 14.87 -23.08 8.67
N VAL A 255 13.76 -23.63 8.14
CA VAL A 255 13.73 -25.00 7.62
C VAL A 255 14.20 -25.11 6.17
N ARG A 256 14.16 -24.00 5.43
CA ARG A 256 14.65 -23.92 4.04
C ARG A 256 15.05 -22.49 3.70
N LYS A 257 16.10 -22.35 2.88
CA LYS A 257 16.51 -21.09 2.26
C LYS A 257 16.82 -21.32 0.80
N ASN A 258 16.26 -20.50 -0.09
CA ASN A 258 16.59 -20.48 -1.51
C ASN A 258 17.15 -19.10 -1.86
N LEU A 259 18.31 -19.08 -2.50
CA LEU A 259 18.96 -17.83 -2.91
C LEU A 259 18.38 -17.35 -4.24
N GLY A 260 17.79 -16.17 -4.24
CA GLY A 260 17.29 -15.51 -5.43
C GLY A 260 18.38 -14.77 -6.19
N GLU A 261 18.15 -14.55 -7.47
CA GLU A 261 19.12 -13.89 -8.34
C GLU A 261 19.29 -12.40 -8.02
N LYS A 262 18.22 -11.72 -7.58
CA LYS A 262 18.21 -10.32 -7.14
C LYS A 262 18.99 -9.38 -8.06
N ARG A 263 18.82 -9.49 -9.40
CA ARG A 263 19.64 -8.75 -10.37
C ARG A 263 19.54 -7.23 -10.24
N VAL A 264 18.36 -6.74 -9.88
CA VAL A 264 18.02 -5.32 -9.88
C VAL A 264 17.36 -4.95 -8.56
N LYS A 265 17.53 -3.69 -8.17
CA LYS A 265 16.84 -3.09 -7.02
C LYS A 265 16.31 -1.72 -7.37
N LEU A 266 15.25 -1.31 -6.69
CA LEU A 266 14.71 0.04 -6.77
C LEU A 266 15.21 0.85 -5.57
N ILE A 267 15.73 2.05 -5.83
CA ILE A 267 16.27 2.95 -4.80
C ILE A 267 15.74 4.37 -5.01
N TYR A 268 16.00 5.26 -4.06
CA TYR A 268 15.61 6.66 -4.20
C TYR A 268 16.31 7.31 -5.39
N GLY A 269 15.52 7.98 -6.21
CA GLY A 269 16.02 8.83 -7.27
C GLY A 269 16.40 10.21 -6.70
N HIS A 270 17.36 10.86 -7.35
CA HIS A 270 17.90 12.15 -6.94
C HIS A 270 17.67 13.24 -8.01
N GLY A 271 16.90 12.93 -9.06
CA GLY A 271 16.66 13.77 -10.24
C GLY A 271 15.51 14.78 -10.11
N GLY A 272 15.07 15.10 -8.90
CA GLY A 272 13.89 15.94 -8.63
C GLY A 272 12.56 15.20 -8.86
N ALA A 273 11.45 15.95 -8.98
CA ALA A 273 10.08 15.41 -8.99
C ALA A 273 9.76 14.40 -10.12
N LYS A 274 10.60 14.30 -11.16
CA LYS A 274 10.40 13.38 -12.30
C LYS A 274 11.03 12.00 -12.11
N GLU A 275 11.95 11.85 -11.16
CA GLU A 275 12.66 10.59 -10.94
C GLU A 275 12.77 10.34 -9.44
N VAL A 276 11.61 10.08 -8.81
CA VAL A 276 11.47 9.84 -7.36
C VAL A 276 12.09 8.51 -6.92
N THR A 277 12.11 7.54 -7.83
CA THR A 277 12.76 6.23 -7.67
C THR A 277 13.55 5.89 -8.93
N ARG A 278 14.62 5.11 -8.78
CA ARG A 278 15.44 4.63 -9.91
C ARG A 278 15.76 3.16 -9.76
N ARG A 279 15.69 2.44 -10.89
CA ARG A 279 16.10 1.03 -10.97
C ARG A 279 17.59 0.96 -11.23
N VAL A 280 18.30 0.17 -10.43
CA VAL A 280 19.75 -0.05 -10.58
C VAL A 280 20.08 -1.53 -10.50
N ASP A 281 21.19 -1.92 -11.13
CA ASP A 281 21.75 -3.25 -10.98
C ASP A 281 22.31 -3.45 -9.57
N VAL A 282 22.05 -4.62 -9.00
CA VAL A 282 22.66 -5.06 -7.74
C VAL A 282 24.08 -5.55 -8.06
N PRO A 283 25.12 -5.21 -7.27
CA PRO A 283 26.47 -5.75 -7.46
C PRO A 283 26.48 -7.29 -7.40
N GLU A 284 27.29 -7.94 -8.25
CA GLU A 284 27.33 -9.42 -8.29
C GLU A 284 27.66 -10.08 -6.95
N ILE A 285 28.49 -9.42 -6.13
CA ILE A 285 28.85 -9.92 -4.80
C ILE A 285 27.64 -9.97 -3.86
N ASP A 286 26.73 -9.01 -3.97
CA ASP A 286 25.52 -8.93 -3.14
C ASP A 286 24.46 -9.92 -3.63
N ARG A 287 24.39 -10.18 -4.94
CA ARG A 287 23.49 -11.20 -5.54
C ARG A 287 23.77 -12.60 -5.00
N LYS A 288 25.03 -12.90 -4.70
CA LYS A 288 25.49 -14.19 -4.14
C LYS A 288 25.24 -14.33 -2.63
N ARG A 289 24.60 -13.35 -2.00
CA ARG A 289 24.26 -13.34 -0.57
C ARG A 289 22.76 -13.23 -0.38
N PHE A 290 22.28 -13.77 0.74
CA PHE A 290 20.92 -13.50 1.20
C PHE A 290 20.79 -12.02 1.57
N CYS A 291 19.68 -11.40 1.16
CA CYS A 291 19.42 -9.97 1.36
C CYS A 291 19.15 -9.58 2.82
N ILE A 292 18.81 -10.56 3.66
CA ILE A 292 18.58 -10.39 5.10
C ILE A 292 19.24 -11.53 5.89
N ALA A 293 19.52 -11.27 7.16
CA ALA A 293 20.11 -12.24 8.07
C ALA A 293 19.05 -13.17 8.67
N ASP A 294 19.48 -14.29 9.24
CA ASP A 294 18.60 -15.28 9.86
C ASP A 294 17.75 -14.68 10.98
N ASP A 295 18.32 -13.78 11.78
CA ASP A 295 17.60 -13.11 12.86
C ASP A 295 16.49 -12.18 12.32
N ASP A 296 16.71 -11.55 11.17
CA ASP A 296 15.68 -10.76 10.49
C ASP A 296 14.54 -11.68 10.06
N VAL A 297 14.85 -12.81 9.39
CA VAL A 297 13.87 -13.82 8.95
C VAL A 297 13.02 -14.30 10.12
N LEU A 298 13.66 -14.63 11.23
CA LEU A 298 12.98 -15.15 12.43
C LEU A 298 12.20 -14.06 13.18
N THR A 299 12.58 -12.79 13.05
CA THR A 299 11.82 -11.64 13.57
C THR A 299 10.56 -11.41 12.72
N LEU A 300 10.71 -11.40 11.39
CA LEU A 300 9.62 -11.29 10.44
C LEU A 300 8.60 -12.42 10.59
N ALA A 301 9.06 -13.67 10.78
CA ALA A 301 8.17 -14.79 11.09
C ALA A 301 7.37 -14.56 12.39
N GLY A 302 7.97 -13.95 13.41
CA GLY A 302 7.27 -13.59 14.65
C GLY A 302 6.18 -12.55 14.43
N TYR A 303 6.47 -11.49 13.67
CA TYR A 303 5.47 -10.50 13.27
C TYR A 303 4.35 -11.13 12.45
N ALA A 304 4.67 -11.96 11.46
CA ALA A 304 3.69 -12.62 10.61
C ALA A 304 2.72 -13.51 11.40
N LEU A 305 3.22 -14.29 12.37
CA LEU A 305 2.39 -15.08 13.26
C LEU A 305 1.49 -14.21 14.15
N THR A 306 2.01 -13.10 14.66
CA THR A 306 1.24 -12.16 15.49
C THR A 306 0.10 -11.52 14.71
N ILE A 307 0.35 -11.14 13.45
CA ILE A 307 -0.65 -10.58 12.54
C ILE A 307 -1.70 -11.65 12.19
N GLU A 308 -1.28 -12.85 11.76
CA GLU A 308 -2.20 -13.96 11.45
C GLU A 308 -3.08 -14.33 12.64
N ASP A 309 -2.52 -14.42 13.85
CA ASP A 309 -3.26 -14.74 15.07
C ASP A 309 -4.33 -13.67 15.35
N HIS A 310 -4.01 -12.39 15.16
CA HIS A 310 -4.94 -11.28 15.35
C HIS A 310 -6.13 -11.34 14.40
N TYR A 311 -5.87 -11.43 13.09
CA TYR A 311 -6.95 -11.48 12.09
C TYR A 311 -7.75 -12.78 12.18
N SER A 312 -7.11 -13.90 12.49
CA SER A 312 -7.79 -15.18 12.70
C SER A 312 -8.71 -15.14 13.93
N ALA A 313 -8.25 -14.51 15.02
CA ALA A 313 -9.06 -14.33 16.22
C ALA A 313 -10.27 -13.43 15.97
N LYS A 314 -10.08 -12.26 15.32
CA LYS A 314 -11.19 -11.36 14.96
C LYS A 314 -12.21 -12.03 14.02
N ALA A 315 -11.75 -12.82 13.06
CA ALA A 315 -12.61 -13.51 12.10
C ALA A 315 -13.27 -14.79 12.64
N GLY A 316 -12.82 -15.32 13.79
CA GLY A 316 -13.28 -16.59 14.36
C GLY A 316 -12.91 -17.82 13.52
N LYS A 317 -12.01 -17.68 12.55
CA LYS A 317 -11.55 -18.74 11.64
C LYS A 317 -10.12 -18.46 11.18
N PRO A 318 -9.36 -19.46 10.70
CA PRO A 318 -8.01 -19.20 10.18
C PRO A 318 -8.03 -18.23 8.99
N VAL A 319 -7.30 -17.13 9.11
CA VAL A 319 -7.10 -16.12 8.06
C VAL A 319 -5.61 -16.03 7.75
N PRO A 320 -5.13 -16.75 6.73
CA PRO A 320 -3.77 -16.58 6.23
C PRO A 320 -3.58 -15.16 5.70
N MET A 321 -2.38 -14.61 5.90
CA MET A 321 -2.05 -13.23 5.60
C MET A 321 -1.01 -13.13 4.49
N ASP A 322 -1.16 -12.09 3.67
CA ASP A 322 -0.19 -11.57 2.72
C ASP A 322 0.30 -10.22 3.27
N ILE A 323 1.60 -10.09 3.54
CA ILE A 323 2.19 -8.98 4.29
C ILE A 323 3.41 -8.44 3.54
N GLU A 324 3.35 -7.17 3.15
CA GLU A 324 4.54 -6.43 2.70
C GLU A 324 5.41 -6.05 3.90
N TRP A 325 6.74 -6.19 3.78
CA TRP A 325 7.70 -5.76 4.79
C TRP A 325 8.86 -4.99 4.19
N ALA A 326 9.47 -4.13 5.00
CA ALA A 326 10.66 -3.37 4.65
C ALA A 326 11.63 -3.33 5.84
N LYS A 327 12.92 -3.52 5.56
CA LYS A 327 14.01 -3.33 6.51
C LYS A 327 14.61 -1.95 6.30
N ASP A 328 14.71 -1.18 7.38
CA ASP A 328 15.43 0.09 7.37
C ASP A 328 16.95 -0.16 7.30
N GLY A 329 17.70 0.70 6.59
CA GLY A 329 19.09 0.45 6.21
C GLY A 329 20.09 1.48 6.68
#